data_AF-A0A537QW33-F1
#
_entry.id   AF-A0A537QW33-F1
#
_cell.length_a   1.000
_cell.length_b   1.000
_cell.length_c   1.000
_cell.angle_alpha   90.00
_cell.angle_beta   90.00
_cell.angle_gamma   90.00
#
_symmetry.space_group_name_H-M   'P 1'
#
loop_
_entity.id
_entity.type
_entity.pdbx_description
1 polymer ?
#
loop_
_entity_poly.entity_id
_entity_poly.type
_entity_poly.pdbx_seq_one_letter_code
_entity_poly.pdbx_strand_id
1 'polypeptide(L)'
;MTDFSPREIVSELDRFIVGQNDAKRAVSIALRNRWRRLQLTGSLREEVLPKNILMIGPTGVGKTEIARRLAKLAGAPFIKVEATKFTEVGYVGRDVEQIIRDLVEVAIAQTRERKRKDVQARAQLAAEERVLDALVGANASATTRDSFRKKLRGGELNDKEIEIETQTSGGMPMFEIPGMPGAQMGAISIGDIFGKLGGRTKTRRLTVEDSHELLVNEESDKLLDNDQLVQESVNAVENNGIVFLDEIDKICVRDGRTGGDVSREGVQRDLLPLIEGTTVSTKHGAVKTDHILFIASGAFHIAKPSDLLPELQGRLPIRVELAALTRDDMRRILTEPEASLIKQYVALMGTEGVTLDVTDGAIDALADIAVAVNSSVENIGARRLQTVMERVLDEISFAAPDRHGETIQIDAEYVQKHVGDLAKNADLSRFIL
;
A
#
# COMPACT_ATOMS: atom_id res chain seq x y z
N MET A 1 -13.17 13.28 -7.57
CA MET A 1 -13.45 12.65 -6.25
C MET A 1 -14.76 11.93 -6.39
N THR A 2 -14.88 10.72 -5.83
CA THR A 2 -16.10 9.92 -5.96
C THR A 2 -17.24 10.55 -5.17
N ASP A 3 -18.42 10.70 -5.78
CA ASP A 3 -19.59 11.35 -5.18
C ASP A 3 -20.37 10.45 -4.20
N PHE A 4 -19.75 9.36 -3.73
CA PHE A 4 -20.38 8.37 -2.87
C PHE A 4 -21.01 8.99 -1.61
N SER A 5 -22.23 8.58 -1.34
CA SER A 5 -22.90 8.77 -0.07
C SER A 5 -22.23 7.92 1.02
N PRO A 6 -22.39 8.28 2.30
CA PRO A 6 -21.87 7.45 3.39
C PRO A 6 -22.33 6.00 3.36
N ARG A 7 -23.55 5.72 2.85
CA ARG A 7 -24.08 4.35 2.74
C ARG A 7 -23.37 3.56 1.64
N GLU A 8 -23.11 4.19 0.50
CA GLU A 8 -22.35 3.55 -0.59
C GLU A 8 -20.90 3.29 -0.14
N ILE A 9 -20.27 4.20 0.59
CA ILE A 9 -18.93 3.98 1.15
C ILE A 9 -18.93 2.76 2.09
N VAL A 10 -19.91 2.65 3.00
CA VAL A 10 -20.02 1.47 3.88
C VAL A 10 -20.20 0.19 3.06
N SER A 11 -21.09 0.18 2.06
CA SER A 11 -21.32 -0.96 1.19
C SER A 11 -20.07 -1.39 0.43
N GLU A 12 -19.25 -0.42 -0.02
CA GLU A 12 -17.97 -0.72 -0.68
C GLU A 12 -16.93 -1.27 0.32
N LEU A 13 -16.93 -0.80 1.57
CA LEU A 13 -16.08 -1.36 2.62
C LEU A 13 -16.53 -2.77 3.04
N ASP A 14 -17.82 -3.07 3.00
CA ASP A 14 -18.38 -4.40 3.34
C ASP A 14 -17.87 -5.51 2.40
N ARG A 15 -17.50 -5.17 1.15
CA ARG A 15 -16.89 -6.10 0.19
C ARG A 15 -15.51 -6.62 0.63
N PHE A 16 -14.83 -5.92 1.54
CA PHE A 16 -13.45 -6.23 1.93
C PHE A 16 -13.25 -6.43 3.44
N ILE A 17 -14.11 -5.83 4.27
CA ILE A 17 -13.99 -5.87 5.72
C ILE A 17 -15.25 -6.50 6.30
N VAL A 18 -15.09 -7.50 7.15
CA VAL A 18 -16.20 -8.13 7.90
C VAL A 18 -16.46 -7.33 9.18
N GLY A 19 -17.74 -7.05 9.47
CA GLY A 19 -18.15 -6.37 10.71
C GLY A 19 -17.67 -4.92 10.82
N GLN A 20 -17.34 -4.47 12.04
CA GLN A 20 -16.78 -3.14 12.33
C GLN A 20 -17.62 -1.96 11.79
N ASN A 21 -18.95 -2.08 11.91
CA ASN A 21 -19.92 -1.13 11.32
C ASN A 21 -19.73 0.31 11.80
N ASP A 22 -19.42 0.51 13.08
CA ASP A 22 -19.21 1.85 13.65
C ASP A 22 -17.97 2.53 13.05
N ALA A 23 -16.87 1.77 12.89
CA ALA A 23 -15.66 2.27 12.26
C ALA A 23 -15.89 2.61 10.79
N LYS A 24 -16.58 1.74 10.03
CA LYS A 24 -16.98 2.00 8.64
C LYS A 24 -17.83 3.26 8.53
N ARG A 25 -18.82 3.44 9.42
CA ARG A 25 -19.66 4.64 9.47
C ARG A 25 -18.84 5.90 9.77
N ALA A 26 -17.94 5.84 10.74
CA ALA A 26 -17.08 6.96 11.12
C ALA A 26 -16.20 7.43 9.95
N VAL A 27 -15.49 6.51 9.29
CA VAL A 27 -14.64 6.85 8.13
C VAL A 27 -15.45 7.35 6.94
N SER A 28 -16.65 6.81 6.74
CA SER A 28 -17.56 7.25 5.66
C SER A 28 -18.04 8.68 5.87
N ILE A 29 -18.32 9.08 7.12
CA ILE A 29 -18.68 10.45 7.47
C ILE A 29 -17.49 11.39 7.24
N ALA A 30 -16.28 11.00 7.64
CA ALA A 30 -15.08 11.80 7.44
C ALA A 30 -14.81 12.04 5.93
N LEU A 31 -14.88 10.98 5.12
CA LEU A 31 -14.72 11.10 3.67
C LEU A 31 -15.86 11.93 3.04
N ARG A 32 -17.11 11.80 3.50
CA ARG A 32 -18.21 12.63 3.00
C ARG A 32 -18.07 14.10 3.39
N ASN A 33 -17.58 14.41 4.58
CA ASN A 33 -17.32 15.79 5.01
C ASN A 33 -16.30 16.48 4.13
N ARG A 34 -15.32 15.72 3.62
CA ARG A 34 -14.35 16.21 2.65
C ARG A 34 -14.99 16.61 1.33
N TRP A 35 -15.90 15.79 0.80
CA TRP A 35 -16.71 16.17 -0.36
C TRP A 35 -17.56 17.41 -0.07
N ARG A 36 -18.23 17.47 1.10
CA ARG A 36 -19.05 18.63 1.52
C ARG A 36 -18.21 19.91 1.56
N ARG A 37 -17.00 19.86 2.10
CA ARG A 37 -16.05 20.98 2.12
C ARG A 37 -15.76 21.51 0.72
N LEU A 38 -15.55 20.63 -0.26
CA LEU A 38 -15.25 21.05 -1.64
C LEU A 38 -16.42 21.78 -2.32
N GLN A 39 -17.64 21.59 -1.83
CA GLN A 39 -18.83 22.31 -2.31
C GLN A 39 -18.99 23.69 -1.65
N LEU A 40 -18.24 24.00 -0.59
CA LEU A 40 -18.25 25.30 0.05
C LEU A 40 -17.47 26.32 -0.78
N THR A 41 -17.88 27.59 -0.67
CA THR A 41 -17.28 28.72 -1.38
C THR A 41 -16.67 29.73 -0.40
N GLY A 42 -15.73 30.54 -0.89
CA GLY A 42 -15.08 31.59 -0.11
C GLY A 42 -14.25 31.08 1.06
N SER A 43 -14.06 31.93 2.07
CA SER A 43 -13.25 31.63 3.26
C SER A 43 -13.77 30.44 4.07
N LEU A 44 -15.07 30.14 4.02
CA LEU A 44 -15.65 29.03 4.77
C LEU A 44 -15.06 27.68 4.37
N ARG A 45 -14.62 27.51 3.11
CA ARG A 45 -13.98 26.27 2.64
C ARG A 45 -12.61 26.03 3.31
N GLU A 46 -11.90 27.11 3.63
CA GLU A 46 -10.57 27.05 4.28
C GLU A 46 -10.71 26.80 5.78
N GLU A 47 -11.73 27.39 6.43
CA GLU A 47 -12.01 27.21 7.87
C GLU A 47 -12.51 25.80 8.24
N VAL A 48 -13.08 25.05 7.29
CA VAL A 48 -13.58 23.69 7.56
C VAL A 48 -12.43 22.69 7.53
N LEU A 49 -11.89 22.39 8.72
CA LEU A 49 -10.82 21.40 8.91
C LEU A 49 -11.34 19.95 8.84
N PRO A 50 -10.47 19.00 8.43
CA PRO A 50 -10.77 17.57 8.49
C PRO A 50 -11.17 17.11 9.88
N LYS A 51 -12.06 16.12 9.94
CA LYS A 51 -12.43 15.46 11.19
C LYS A 51 -11.59 14.21 11.34
N ASN A 52 -10.39 14.37 11.90
CA ASN A 52 -9.46 13.27 12.12
C ASN A 52 -10.05 12.23 13.07
N ILE A 53 -9.56 11.00 12.94
CA ILE A 53 -10.16 9.82 13.54
C ILE A 53 -9.16 9.14 14.47
N LEU A 54 -9.62 8.74 15.65
CA LEU A 54 -8.91 7.81 16.54
C LEU A 54 -9.66 6.48 16.58
N MET A 55 -9.03 5.44 16.03
CA MET A 55 -9.47 4.06 16.08
C MET A 55 -8.89 3.36 17.30
N ILE A 56 -9.77 2.80 18.13
CA ILE A 56 -9.40 2.10 19.38
C ILE A 56 -9.83 0.65 19.23
N GLY A 57 -8.94 -0.31 19.48
CA GLY A 57 -9.33 -1.72 19.49
C GLY A 57 -8.14 -2.66 19.38
N PRO A 58 -8.32 -3.98 19.59
CA PRO A 58 -7.22 -4.93 19.62
C PRO A 58 -6.55 -5.10 18.24
N THR A 59 -5.39 -5.75 18.22
CA THR A 59 -4.65 -6.03 16.98
C THR A 59 -5.46 -6.95 16.05
N GLY A 60 -5.23 -6.84 14.74
CA GLY A 60 -5.82 -7.75 13.77
C GLY A 60 -7.34 -7.66 13.56
N VAL A 61 -8.04 -6.63 14.06
CA VAL A 61 -9.50 -6.43 13.86
C VAL A 61 -9.88 -5.65 12.60
N GLY A 62 -8.90 -5.17 11.82
CA GLY A 62 -9.14 -4.47 10.55
C GLY A 62 -8.94 -2.95 10.54
N LYS A 63 -8.40 -2.34 11.61
CA LYS A 63 -8.12 -0.87 11.68
C LYS A 63 -7.39 -0.33 10.44
N THR A 64 -6.24 -0.93 10.12
CA THR A 64 -5.43 -0.54 8.95
C THR A 64 -6.13 -0.85 7.62
N GLU A 65 -6.87 -1.95 7.54
CA GLU A 65 -7.54 -2.36 6.29
C GLU A 65 -8.70 -1.42 5.95
N ILE A 66 -9.47 -0.97 6.96
CA ILE A 66 -10.50 0.06 6.77
C ILE A 66 -9.88 1.34 6.19
N ALA A 67 -8.78 1.83 6.78
CA ALA A 67 -8.11 3.05 6.30
C ALA A 67 -7.54 2.89 4.88
N ARG A 68 -6.89 1.75 4.60
CA ARG A 68 -6.34 1.43 3.28
C ARG A 68 -7.43 1.37 2.20
N ARG A 69 -8.54 0.68 2.49
CA ARG A 69 -9.67 0.54 1.55
C ARG A 69 -10.39 1.87 1.34
N LEU A 70 -10.56 2.67 2.39
CA LEU A 70 -11.08 4.03 2.28
C LEU A 70 -10.25 4.88 1.33
N ALA A 71 -8.91 4.83 1.46
CA ALA A 71 -8.04 5.59 0.57
C ALA A 71 -8.10 5.11 -0.88
N LYS A 72 -8.11 3.79 -1.10
CA LYS A 72 -8.26 3.20 -2.43
C LYS A 72 -9.59 3.62 -3.07
N LEU A 73 -10.68 3.57 -2.32
CA LEU A 73 -12.01 3.98 -2.77
C LEU A 73 -12.05 5.47 -3.14
N ALA A 74 -11.40 6.32 -2.33
CA ALA A 74 -11.34 7.76 -2.57
C ALA A 74 -10.36 8.17 -3.69
N GLY A 75 -9.53 7.24 -4.19
CA GLY A 75 -8.39 7.57 -5.07
C GLY A 75 -7.39 8.51 -4.40
N ALA A 76 -7.20 8.34 -3.08
CA ALA A 76 -6.40 9.23 -2.24
C ALA A 76 -4.97 8.69 -2.04
N PRO A 77 -3.95 9.57 -2.01
CA PRO A 77 -2.62 9.22 -1.51
C PRO A 77 -2.72 8.73 -0.07
N PHE A 78 -2.08 7.60 0.23
CA PHE A 78 -2.15 6.95 1.53
C PHE A 78 -0.78 6.52 2.00
N ILE A 79 -0.49 6.79 3.27
CA ILE A 79 0.71 6.27 3.94
C ILE A 79 0.36 5.72 5.32
N LYS A 80 0.92 4.54 5.64
CA LYS A 80 0.93 3.99 7.00
C LYS A 80 2.30 4.29 7.62
N VAL A 81 2.31 4.81 8.84
CA VAL A 81 3.52 5.02 9.64
C VAL A 81 3.26 4.54 11.07
N GLU A 82 4.25 3.91 11.69
CA GLU A 82 4.20 3.50 13.10
C GLU A 82 4.74 4.63 13.99
N ALA A 83 3.97 5.02 15.01
CA ALA A 83 4.31 6.15 15.87
C ALA A 83 5.60 5.93 16.68
N THR A 84 5.91 4.67 17.01
CA THR A 84 7.11 4.26 17.76
C THR A 84 8.41 4.52 17.00
N LYS A 85 8.35 4.60 15.66
CA LYS A 85 9.51 4.90 14.79
C LYS A 85 10.21 6.21 15.13
N PHE A 86 9.51 7.15 15.77
CA PHE A 86 10.04 8.46 16.14
C PHE A 86 10.58 8.51 17.59
N THR A 87 10.50 7.40 18.35
CA THR A 87 10.94 7.33 19.76
C THR A 87 12.31 6.66 19.96
N GLU A 88 12.91 6.09 18.91
CA GLU A 88 14.12 5.28 19.04
C GLU A 88 15.39 6.13 19.29
N VAL A 89 16.10 5.82 20.39
CA VAL A 89 17.34 6.50 20.80
C VAL A 89 18.42 6.27 19.75
N GLY A 90 18.81 7.33 19.04
CA GLY A 90 19.86 7.29 18.01
C GLY A 90 19.42 7.76 16.62
N TYR A 91 18.13 8.05 16.43
CA TYR A 91 17.63 8.56 15.14
C TYR A 91 17.79 10.09 15.02
N VAL A 92 19.04 10.55 14.95
CA VAL A 92 19.38 11.91 14.50
C VAL A 92 19.03 11.99 13.00
N GLY A 93 17.82 12.45 12.64
CA GLY A 93 17.51 12.83 11.26
C GLY A 93 16.25 12.26 10.59
N ARG A 94 15.28 11.68 11.30
CA ARG A 94 13.92 11.49 10.75
C ARG A 94 12.91 12.32 11.51
N ASP A 95 12.90 13.58 11.11
CA ASP A 95 11.83 14.55 11.26
C ASP A 95 10.47 13.94 10.86
N VAL A 96 9.45 14.15 11.70
CA VAL A 96 8.06 13.72 11.46
C VAL A 96 7.50 14.24 10.14
N GLU A 97 8.05 15.34 9.62
CA GLU A 97 7.72 15.85 8.27
C GLU A 97 8.01 14.83 7.15
N GLN A 98 8.87 13.83 7.40
CA GLN A 98 9.12 12.75 6.45
C GLN A 98 7.85 12.00 6.06
N ILE A 99 6.85 11.95 6.96
CA ILE A 99 5.52 11.38 6.67
C ILE A 99 4.90 12.06 5.45
N ILE A 100 4.98 13.39 5.39
CA ILE A 100 4.40 14.18 4.29
C ILE A 100 5.25 14.05 3.03
N ARG A 101 6.58 14.04 3.16
CA ARG A 101 7.50 13.83 2.02
C ARG A 101 7.24 12.49 1.34
N ASP A 102 7.10 11.41 2.12
CA ASP A 102 6.80 10.08 1.61
C ASP A 102 5.38 10.00 0.99
N LEU A 103 4.41 10.71 1.58
CA LEU A 103 3.05 10.80 1.04
C LEU A 103 3.01 11.47 -0.35
N VAL A 104 3.87 12.47 -0.59
CA VAL A 104 4.02 13.11 -1.91
C VAL A 104 4.59 12.14 -2.94
N GLU A 105 5.57 11.31 -2.58
CA GLU A 105 6.09 10.27 -3.48
C GLU A 105 5.00 9.27 -3.87
N VAL A 106 4.17 8.85 -2.91
CA VAL A 106 3.01 8.00 -3.18
C VAL A 106 2.04 8.69 -4.15
N ALA A 107 1.76 9.98 -3.95
CA ALA A 107 0.87 10.74 -4.82
C ALA A 107 1.42 10.90 -6.24
N ILE A 108 2.74 11.10 -6.40
CA ILE A 108 3.43 11.18 -7.68
C ILE A 108 3.34 9.85 -8.43
N ALA A 109 3.61 8.74 -7.75
CA ALA A 109 3.48 7.41 -8.35
C ALA A 109 2.03 7.13 -8.80
N GLN A 110 1.05 7.43 -7.96
CA GLN A 110 -0.37 7.28 -8.28
C GLN A 110 -0.81 8.17 -9.45
N THR A 111 -0.38 9.44 -9.47
CA THR A 111 -0.73 10.40 -10.52
C THR A 111 -0.07 10.04 -11.85
N ARG A 112 1.19 9.59 -11.81
CA ARG A 112 1.91 9.08 -12.98
C ARG A 112 1.16 7.91 -13.61
N GLU A 113 0.80 6.92 -12.81
CA GLU A 113 0.08 5.74 -13.29
C GLU A 113 -1.28 6.10 -13.91
N ARG A 114 -2.01 7.05 -13.32
CA ARG A 114 -3.25 7.58 -13.92
C ARG A 114 -2.98 8.25 -15.26
N LYS A 115 -2.02 9.16 -15.34
CA LYS A 115 -1.72 9.90 -16.57
C LYS A 115 -1.15 9.01 -17.68
N ARG A 116 -0.40 7.95 -17.34
CA ARG A 116 0.06 6.95 -18.32
C ARG A 116 -1.12 6.30 -19.05
N LYS A 117 -2.21 5.99 -18.34
CA LYS A 117 -3.44 5.45 -18.96
C LYS A 117 -4.07 6.44 -19.94
N ASP A 118 -4.05 7.74 -19.63
CA ASP A 118 -4.59 8.78 -20.52
C ASP A 118 -3.81 8.89 -21.85
N VAL A 119 -2.51 8.57 -21.85
CA VAL A 119 -1.64 8.63 -23.04
C VAL A 119 -1.34 7.27 -23.66
N GLN A 120 -1.88 6.18 -23.11
CA GLN A 120 -1.51 4.80 -23.47
C GLN A 120 -1.65 4.52 -24.97
N ALA A 121 -2.73 4.95 -25.60
CA ALA A 121 -2.94 4.74 -27.04
C ALA A 121 -1.86 5.43 -27.90
N ARG A 122 -1.45 6.64 -27.52
CA ARG A 122 -0.38 7.38 -28.23
C ARG A 122 0.99 6.75 -27.96
N ALA A 123 1.24 6.35 -26.71
CA ALA A 123 2.47 5.69 -26.32
C ALA A 123 2.64 4.34 -27.06
N GLN A 124 1.56 3.60 -27.25
CA GLN A 124 1.60 2.32 -27.96
C GLN A 124 1.90 2.48 -29.45
N LEU A 125 1.37 3.53 -30.10
CA LEU A 125 1.74 3.85 -31.47
C LEU A 125 3.22 4.26 -31.58
N ALA A 126 3.73 5.08 -30.65
CA ALA A 126 5.13 5.46 -30.63
C ALA A 126 6.07 4.27 -30.35
N ALA A 127 5.68 3.38 -29.44
CA ALA A 127 6.40 2.14 -29.16
C ALA A 127 6.42 1.21 -30.38
N GLU A 128 5.30 1.06 -31.08
CA GLU A 128 5.19 0.31 -32.33
C GLU A 128 6.16 0.85 -33.39
N GLU A 129 6.23 2.17 -33.56
CA GLU A 129 7.18 2.78 -34.51
C GLU A 129 8.65 2.50 -34.14
N ARG A 130 9.01 2.51 -32.86
CA ARG A 130 10.38 2.16 -32.41
C ARG A 130 10.73 0.70 -32.69
N VAL A 131 9.77 -0.21 -32.53
CA VAL A 131 9.96 -1.63 -32.88
C VAL A 131 10.12 -1.78 -34.39
N LEU A 132 9.31 -1.08 -35.19
CA LEU A 132 9.45 -1.10 -36.65
C LEU A 132 10.79 -0.54 -37.10
N ASP A 133 11.27 0.55 -36.49
CA ASP A 133 12.61 1.11 -36.76
C ASP A 133 13.72 0.09 -36.50
N ALA A 134 13.63 -0.69 -35.41
CA ALA A 134 14.59 -1.72 -35.09
C ALA A 134 14.53 -2.92 -36.06
N LEU A 135 13.34 -3.25 -36.59
CA LEU A 135 13.14 -4.40 -37.48
C LEU A 135 13.51 -4.12 -38.94
N VAL A 136 13.10 -2.97 -39.48
CA VAL A 136 13.26 -2.66 -40.92
C VAL A 136 14.22 -1.49 -41.19
N GLY A 137 14.68 -0.81 -40.13
CA GLY A 137 15.50 0.40 -40.23
C GLY A 137 14.66 1.67 -40.41
N ALA A 138 15.17 2.79 -39.87
CA ALA A 138 14.50 4.09 -39.92
C ALA A 138 14.20 4.60 -41.34
N ASN A 139 14.98 4.17 -42.34
CA ASN A 139 14.84 4.59 -43.74
C ASN A 139 14.04 3.61 -44.62
N ALA A 140 13.34 2.64 -44.03
CA ALA A 140 12.51 1.70 -44.79
C ALA A 140 11.38 2.41 -45.56
N SER A 141 11.03 1.90 -46.74
CA SER A 141 9.90 2.42 -47.52
C SER A 141 8.57 2.30 -46.77
N ALA A 142 7.63 3.20 -47.04
CA ALA A 142 6.30 3.18 -46.42
C ALA A 142 5.56 1.85 -46.65
N THR A 143 5.73 1.23 -47.81
CA THR A 143 5.14 -0.08 -48.13
C THR A 143 5.72 -1.21 -47.28
N THR A 144 7.03 -1.23 -47.06
CA THR A 144 7.70 -2.20 -46.19
C THR A 144 7.26 -2.00 -44.74
N ARG A 145 7.24 -0.76 -44.25
CA ARG A 145 6.76 -0.45 -42.89
C ARG A 145 5.32 -0.90 -42.67
N ASP A 146 4.41 -0.64 -43.61
CA ASP A 146 3.01 -1.05 -43.47
C ASP A 146 2.84 -2.57 -43.45
N SER A 147 3.62 -3.29 -44.28
CA SER A 147 3.63 -4.75 -44.26
C SER A 147 4.13 -5.30 -42.92
N PHE A 148 5.21 -4.76 -42.36
CA PHE A 148 5.75 -5.20 -41.08
C PHE A 148 4.84 -4.82 -39.91
N ARG A 149 4.17 -3.66 -39.98
CA ARG A 149 3.16 -3.26 -38.99
C ARG A 149 2.02 -4.27 -38.89
N LYS A 150 1.51 -4.75 -40.03
CA LYS A 150 0.48 -5.80 -40.05
C LYS A 150 0.96 -7.10 -39.41
N LYS A 151 2.19 -7.52 -39.72
CA LYS A 151 2.81 -8.71 -39.13
C LYS A 151 3.04 -8.58 -37.62
N LEU A 152 3.50 -7.41 -37.18
CA LEU A 152 3.71 -7.09 -35.76
C LEU A 152 2.39 -7.17 -34.99
N ARG A 153 1.31 -6.55 -35.50
CA ARG A 153 -0.02 -6.62 -34.89
C ARG A 153 -0.64 -8.03 -34.98
N GLY A 154 -0.23 -8.82 -35.96
CA GLY A 154 -0.61 -10.22 -36.12
C GLY A 154 0.16 -11.19 -35.22
N GLY A 155 1.14 -10.72 -34.43
CA GLY A 155 1.96 -11.56 -33.54
C GLY A 155 3.01 -12.41 -34.26
N GLU A 156 3.17 -12.26 -35.58
CA GLU A 156 4.09 -13.09 -36.38
C GLU A 156 5.58 -12.80 -36.08
N LEU A 157 5.86 -11.73 -35.34
CA LEU A 157 7.22 -11.22 -35.09
C LEU A 157 7.64 -11.30 -33.62
N ASN A 158 6.81 -11.84 -32.73
CA ASN A 158 7.03 -11.85 -31.28
C ASN A 158 8.40 -12.43 -30.88
N ASP A 159 8.78 -13.56 -31.48
CA ASP A 159 10.05 -14.26 -31.20
C ASP A 159 11.29 -13.61 -31.84
N LYS A 160 11.12 -12.54 -32.63
CA LYS A 160 12.27 -11.89 -33.28
C LYS A 160 13.03 -11.05 -32.27
N GLU A 161 14.35 -11.19 -32.27
CA GLU A 161 15.21 -10.34 -31.46
C GLU A 161 15.45 -9.00 -32.15
N ILE A 162 15.35 -7.93 -31.35
CA ILE A 162 15.60 -6.55 -31.75
C ILE A 162 16.57 -5.91 -30.77
N GLU A 163 17.35 -4.95 -31.27
CA GLU A 163 18.21 -4.11 -30.46
C GLU A 163 17.56 -2.74 -30.30
N ILE A 164 17.27 -2.36 -29.05
CA ILE A 164 16.61 -1.09 -28.75
C ILE A 164 17.41 -0.33 -27.70
N GLU A 165 17.57 0.98 -27.93
CA GLU A 165 18.13 1.90 -26.94
C GLU A 165 17.11 2.22 -25.85
N THR A 166 17.36 1.77 -24.62
CA THR A 166 16.47 2.01 -23.48
C THR A 166 17.11 3.00 -22.51
N GLN A 167 16.31 3.82 -21.83
CA GLN A 167 16.86 4.72 -20.81
C GLN A 167 17.24 3.89 -19.58
N THR A 168 18.48 4.07 -19.11
CA THR A 168 18.90 3.38 -17.88
C THR A 168 18.56 4.24 -16.67
N SER A 169 17.64 3.77 -15.83
CA SER A 169 17.44 4.31 -14.48
C SER A 169 18.56 3.79 -13.56
N GLY A 170 19.73 4.42 -13.62
CA GLY A 170 20.89 4.03 -12.82
C GLY A 170 21.58 5.23 -12.20
N GLY A 171 21.50 5.34 -10.86
CA GLY A 171 22.44 6.14 -10.09
C GLY A 171 23.87 5.71 -10.40
N MET A 172 24.79 6.67 -10.43
CA MET A 172 26.19 6.40 -10.78
C MET A 172 26.77 5.29 -9.90
N PRO A 173 27.57 4.35 -10.46
CA PRO A 173 28.42 3.51 -9.65
C PRO A 173 29.28 4.42 -8.77
N MET A 174 29.22 4.22 -7.45
CA MET A 174 30.11 4.91 -6.52
C MET A 174 31.55 4.60 -6.93
N PHE A 175 32.22 5.59 -7.49
CA PHE A 175 33.65 5.51 -7.78
C PHE A 175 34.37 5.73 -6.45
N GLU A 176 34.75 4.63 -5.78
CA GLU A 176 35.65 4.72 -4.64
C GLU A 176 37.03 5.15 -5.13
N ILE A 177 37.42 6.40 -4.85
CA ILE A 177 38.79 6.88 -5.06
C ILE A 177 39.64 6.33 -3.92
N PRO A 178 40.62 5.45 -4.18
CA PRO A 178 41.48 4.91 -3.13
C PRO A 178 42.31 6.03 -2.50
N GLY A 179 42.20 6.19 -1.17
CA GLY A 179 43.10 7.05 -0.39
C GLY A 179 42.51 8.34 0.21
N MET A 180 41.21 8.61 0.08
CA MET A 180 40.56 9.79 0.68
C MET A 180 39.36 9.40 1.56
N PRO A 181 39.53 9.24 2.88
CA PRO A 181 38.41 9.08 3.81
C PRO A 181 37.75 10.45 4.02
N GLY A 182 36.50 10.63 3.58
CA GLY A 182 35.66 11.78 3.96
C GLY A 182 35.02 12.61 2.84
N ALA A 183 35.22 12.29 1.55
CA ALA A 183 34.61 13.03 0.45
C ALA A 183 33.14 12.65 0.12
N GLN A 184 32.41 12.08 1.09
CA GLN A 184 31.12 11.42 0.86
C GLN A 184 29.91 12.37 0.79
N MET A 185 30.07 13.65 1.16
CA MET A 185 28.96 14.59 1.32
C MET A 185 28.63 15.46 0.09
N GLY A 186 29.42 15.42 -0.99
CA GLY A 186 29.22 16.27 -2.18
C GLY A 186 28.70 15.56 -3.44
N ALA A 187 28.72 14.22 -3.47
CA ALA A 187 28.40 13.43 -4.66
C ALA A 187 26.90 13.24 -4.92
N ILE A 188 26.04 13.45 -3.91
CA ILE A 188 24.59 13.19 -4.01
C ILE A 188 23.90 14.26 -4.89
N SER A 189 24.35 15.52 -4.88
CA SER A 189 23.74 16.60 -5.68
C SER A 189 24.19 16.64 -7.14
N ILE A 190 25.37 16.09 -7.48
CA ILE A 190 25.85 16.06 -8.87
C ILE A 190 25.19 14.93 -9.67
N GLY A 191 24.84 13.81 -9.01
CA GLY A 191 24.13 12.68 -9.63
C GLY A 191 22.74 13.06 -10.16
N ASP A 192 21.96 13.82 -9.39
CA ASP A 192 20.62 14.28 -9.80
C ASP A 192 20.66 15.34 -10.91
N ILE A 193 21.71 16.16 -10.97
CA ILE A 193 21.91 17.16 -12.04
C ILE A 193 22.34 16.48 -13.34
N PHE A 194 23.20 15.45 -13.28
CA PHE A 194 23.65 14.70 -14.45
C PHE A 194 22.60 13.71 -14.97
N GLY A 195 21.75 13.16 -14.09
CA GLY A 195 20.60 12.34 -14.50
C GLY A 195 19.55 13.14 -15.28
N LYS A 196 19.42 14.44 -15.01
CA LYS A 196 18.52 15.36 -15.74
C LYS A 196 19.07 15.87 -17.08
N LEU A 197 20.37 15.76 -17.35
CA LEU A 197 20.99 16.33 -18.57
C LEU A 197 21.09 15.34 -19.76
N GLY A 198 20.53 14.14 -19.64
CA GLY A 198 20.55 13.13 -20.69
C GLY A 198 20.74 11.76 -20.07
N GLY A 199 19.63 11.07 -19.81
CA GLY A 199 19.67 9.69 -19.33
C GLY A 199 20.56 8.86 -20.26
N ARG A 200 21.56 8.17 -19.70
CA ARG A 200 22.39 7.26 -20.47
C ARG A 200 21.50 6.19 -21.10
N THR A 201 21.40 6.21 -22.42
CA THR A 201 20.77 5.13 -23.17
C THR A 201 21.70 3.93 -23.18
N LYS A 202 21.12 2.75 -22.97
CA LYS A 202 21.82 1.47 -23.11
C LYS A 202 21.08 0.65 -24.15
N THR A 203 21.79 0.23 -25.18
CA THR A 203 21.29 -0.74 -26.14
C THR A 203 21.08 -2.06 -25.43
N ARG A 204 19.86 -2.59 -25.49
CA ARG A 204 19.50 -3.92 -25.00
C ARG A 204 19.00 -4.74 -26.19
N ARG A 205 19.40 -6.00 -26.22
CA ARG A 205 18.86 -7.01 -27.14
C ARG A 205 17.79 -7.79 -26.40
N LEU A 206 16.59 -7.84 -26.97
CA LEU A 206 15.42 -8.48 -26.40
C LEU A 206 14.45 -8.90 -27.51
N THR A 207 13.46 -9.73 -27.19
CA THR A 207 12.42 -10.12 -28.16
C THR A 207 11.46 -8.95 -28.42
N VAL A 208 10.76 -8.99 -29.55
CA VAL A 208 9.70 -8.02 -29.85
C VAL A 208 8.61 -8.05 -28.76
N GLU A 209 8.25 -9.23 -28.28
CA GLU A 209 7.26 -9.40 -27.21
C GLU A 209 7.70 -8.74 -25.91
N ASP A 210 8.91 -9.04 -25.44
CA ASP A 210 9.47 -8.47 -24.20
C ASP A 210 9.68 -6.95 -24.30
N SER A 211 9.80 -6.42 -25.53
CA SER A 211 10.00 -4.98 -25.75
C SER A 211 8.75 -4.16 -25.50
N HIS A 212 7.57 -4.77 -25.62
CA HIS A 212 6.33 -4.03 -25.78
C HIS A 212 6.00 -3.19 -24.55
N GLU A 213 5.92 -3.83 -23.38
CA GLU A 213 5.58 -3.15 -22.13
C GLU A 213 6.64 -2.10 -21.75
N LEU A 214 7.91 -2.44 -21.93
CA LEU A 214 9.02 -1.53 -21.65
C LEU A 214 8.94 -0.26 -22.49
N LEU A 215 8.75 -0.40 -23.80
CA LEU A 215 8.68 0.74 -24.71
C LEU A 215 7.41 1.56 -24.51
N VAL A 216 6.27 0.92 -24.28
CA VAL A 216 5.02 1.63 -23.97
C VAL A 216 5.20 2.47 -22.72
N ASN A 217 5.86 1.95 -21.68
CA ASN A 217 6.13 2.70 -20.45
C ASN A 217 7.08 3.89 -20.70
N GLU A 218 8.18 3.69 -21.42
CA GLU A 218 9.11 4.77 -21.77
C GLU A 218 8.46 5.88 -22.62
N GLU A 219 7.71 5.50 -23.65
CA GLU A 219 7.00 6.47 -24.50
C GLU A 219 5.89 7.17 -23.74
N SER A 220 5.22 6.47 -22.82
CA SER A 220 4.24 7.11 -21.94
C SER A 220 4.90 8.19 -21.11
N ASP A 221 6.03 7.91 -20.46
CA ASP A 221 6.75 8.88 -19.62
C ASP A 221 7.23 10.11 -20.39
N LYS A 222 7.66 9.95 -21.65
CA LYS A 222 8.04 11.08 -22.52
C LYS A 222 6.85 11.99 -22.86
N LEU A 223 5.64 11.45 -22.89
CA LEU A 223 4.41 12.20 -23.17
C LEU A 223 3.86 12.94 -21.95
N LEU A 224 4.40 12.68 -20.75
CA LEU A 224 3.95 13.33 -19.52
C LEU A 224 4.67 14.65 -19.28
N ASP A 225 3.90 15.68 -18.93
CA ASP A 225 4.42 16.92 -18.36
C ASP A 225 4.75 16.69 -16.87
N ASN A 226 6.04 16.66 -16.54
CA ASN A 226 6.52 16.42 -15.18
C ASN A 226 6.14 17.55 -14.21
N ASP A 227 6.11 18.81 -14.65
CA ASP A 227 5.77 19.94 -13.79
C ASP A 227 4.28 19.90 -13.45
N GLN A 228 3.43 19.63 -14.44
CA GLN A 228 2.00 19.43 -14.22
C GLN A 228 1.73 18.21 -13.34
N LEU A 229 2.47 17.12 -13.52
CA LEU A 229 2.36 15.91 -12.70
C LEU A 229 2.68 16.19 -11.24
N VAL A 230 3.77 16.91 -10.97
CA VAL A 230 4.15 17.31 -9.61
C VAL A 230 3.09 18.22 -8.99
N GLN A 231 2.64 19.24 -9.72
CA GLN A 231 1.62 20.18 -9.23
C GLN A 231 0.30 19.48 -8.89
N GLU A 232 -0.17 18.56 -9.76
CA GLU A 232 -1.35 17.75 -9.48
C GLU A 232 -1.17 16.83 -8.28
N SER A 233 0.03 16.28 -8.09
CA SER A 233 0.34 15.39 -6.97
C SER A 233 0.36 16.14 -5.65
N VAL A 234 0.97 17.33 -5.61
CA VAL A 234 0.92 18.22 -4.44
C VAL A 234 -0.52 18.58 -4.10
N ASN A 235 -1.30 19.04 -5.09
CA ASN A 235 -2.73 19.33 -4.91
C ASN A 235 -3.52 18.11 -4.40
N ALA A 236 -3.16 16.92 -4.87
CA ALA A 236 -3.76 15.66 -4.44
C ALA A 236 -3.41 15.34 -2.98
N VAL A 237 -2.18 15.57 -2.52
CA VAL A 237 -1.81 15.41 -1.11
C VAL A 237 -2.52 16.43 -0.23
N GLU A 238 -2.44 17.72 -0.56
CA GLU A 238 -3.00 18.79 0.28
C GLU A 238 -4.50 18.62 0.49
N ASN A 239 -5.22 18.25 -0.58
CA ASN A 239 -6.65 18.11 -0.49
C ASN A 239 -7.07 16.70 -0.10
N ASN A 240 -6.39 15.66 -0.61
CA ASN A 240 -6.79 14.24 -0.57
C ASN A 240 -5.92 13.30 0.22
N GLY A 241 -4.79 13.75 0.75
CA GLY A 241 -3.89 12.91 1.52
C GLY A 241 -4.58 12.27 2.73
N ILE A 242 -4.25 11.00 2.96
CA ILE A 242 -4.64 10.26 4.16
C ILE A 242 -3.37 9.72 4.81
N VAL A 243 -3.16 10.08 6.08
CA VAL A 243 -2.06 9.58 6.92
C VAL A 243 -2.65 8.65 7.97
N PHE A 244 -2.17 7.40 8.01
CA PHE A 244 -2.51 6.43 9.04
C PHE A 244 -1.36 6.30 10.04
N LEU A 245 -1.59 6.77 11.27
CA LEU A 245 -0.65 6.69 12.39
C LEU A 245 -1.00 5.47 13.25
N ASP A 246 -0.24 4.39 13.09
CA ASP A 246 -0.45 3.15 13.84
C ASP A 246 0.28 3.20 15.19
N GLU A 247 -0.24 2.46 16.16
CA GLU A 247 0.33 2.33 17.51
C GLU A 247 0.54 3.66 18.26
N ILE A 248 -0.38 4.62 18.09
CA ILE A 248 -0.29 5.92 18.77
C ILE A 248 -0.36 5.78 20.31
N ASP A 249 -0.96 4.71 20.82
CA ASP A 249 -1.02 4.41 22.25
C ASP A 249 0.35 4.09 22.87
N LYS A 250 1.36 3.76 22.05
CA LYS A 250 2.73 3.48 22.51
C LYS A 250 3.54 4.73 22.81
N ILE A 251 3.11 5.88 22.28
CA ILE A 251 3.74 7.19 22.54
C ILE A 251 3.01 7.98 23.64
N CYS A 252 1.99 7.40 24.28
CA CYS A 252 1.39 7.98 25.49
C CYS A 252 2.36 7.93 26.68
N VAL A 253 2.25 8.94 27.55
CA VAL A 253 2.98 8.98 28.83
C VAL A 253 2.30 8.02 29.80
N ARG A 254 3.09 7.24 30.55
CA ARG A 254 2.55 6.40 31.64
C ARG A 254 2.69 7.17 32.95
N ASP A 255 1.62 7.30 33.72
CA ASP A 255 1.71 7.87 35.07
C ASP A 255 2.77 7.12 35.91
N GLY A 256 3.83 7.84 36.32
CA GLY A 256 4.74 7.42 37.39
C GLY A 256 6.20 7.08 37.05
N ARG A 257 6.74 7.30 35.83
CA ARG A 257 8.16 6.99 35.51
C ARG A 257 8.90 8.06 34.69
N THR A 258 9.44 9.06 35.39
CA THR A 258 10.11 10.29 34.89
C THR A 258 11.34 10.14 33.95
N GLY A 259 11.81 8.94 33.61
CA GLY A 259 13.10 8.75 32.91
C GLY A 259 13.04 8.59 31.39
N GLY A 260 11.91 8.10 30.83
CA GLY A 260 11.76 7.82 29.38
C GLY A 260 10.58 8.53 28.72
N ASP A 261 9.77 9.25 29.50
CA ASP A 261 8.51 9.85 29.05
C ASP A 261 8.72 11.10 28.18
N VAL A 262 9.83 11.83 28.37
CA VAL A 262 10.15 13.06 27.61
C VAL A 262 10.25 12.80 26.10
N SER A 263 10.81 11.65 25.70
CA SER A 263 10.93 11.29 24.28
C SER A 263 9.59 10.94 23.64
N ARG A 264 8.69 10.28 24.37
CA ARG A 264 7.37 9.88 23.86
C ARG A 264 6.42 11.07 23.71
N GLU A 265 6.43 11.95 24.71
CA GLU A 265 5.69 13.22 24.63
C GLU A 265 6.25 14.12 23.52
N GLY A 266 7.58 14.14 23.33
CA GLY A 266 8.23 14.85 22.23
C GLY A 266 7.67 14.46 20.87
N VAL A 267 7.49 13.16 20.60
CA VAL A 267 6.88 12.69 19.34
C VAL A 267 5.46 13.21 19.16
N GLN A 268 4.64 13.24 20.21
CA GLN A 268 3.30 13.82 20.12
C GLN A 268 3.36 15.31 19.77
N ARG A 269 4.28 16.06 20.39
CA ARG A 269 4.48 17.50 20.13
C ARG A 269 4.97 17.75 18.70
N ASP A 270 5.83 16.89 18.18
CA ASP A 270 6.33 17.00 16.81
C ASP A 270 5.22 16.68 15.79
N LEU A 271 4.35 15.71 16.08
CA LEU A 271 3.20 15.38 15.23
C LEU A 271 2.12 16.47 15.19
N LEU A 272 1.99 17.28 16.25
CA LEU A 272 0.95 18.31 16.36
C LEU A 272 0.94 19.27 15.15
N PRO A 273 2.03 19.97 14.80
CA PRO A 273 2.06 20.86 13.63
C PRO A 273 1.52 20.25 12.34
N LEU A 274 1.78 18.96 12.09
CA LEU A 274 1.27 18.27 10.90
C LEU A 274 -0.26 18.14 10.92
N ILE A 275 -0.83 17.85 12.09
CA ILE A 275 -2.28 17.65 12.27
C ILE A 275 -3.02 18.99 12.38
N GLU A 276 -2.38 20.02 12.96
CA GLU A 276 -2.95 21.36 13.09
C GLU A 276 -2.96 22.14 11.77
N GLY A 277 -1.98 21.87 10.90
CA GLY A 277 -1.75 22.58 9.65
C GLY A 277 -0.40 23.28 9.69
N THR A 278 0.51 22.80 8.86
CA THR A 278 1.82 23.43 8.63
C THR A 278 2.21 23.29 7.16
N THR A 279 3.26 23.99 6.77
CA THR A 279 3.86 23.86 5.44
C THR A 279 5.13 23.04 5.53
N VAL A 280 5.12 21.85 4.93
CA VAL A 280 6.29 20.97 4.85
C VAL A 280 7.03 21.20 3.55
N SER A 281 8.34 21.42 3.63
CA SER A 281 9.18 21.52 2.45
C SER A 281 9.56 20.13 1.93
N THR A 282 9.33 19.91 0.63
CA THR A 282 9.70 18.69 -0.08
C THR A 282 10.58 19.05 -1.29
N LYS A 283 11.28 18.06 -1.86
CA LYS A 283 12.03 18.26 -3.11
C LYS A 283 11.13 18.60 -4.32
N HIS A 284 9.82 18.44 -4.18
CA HIS A 284 8.80 18.72 -5.20
C HIS A 284 8.02 20.01 -4.93
N GLY A 285 8.44 20.79 -3.92
CA GLY A 285 7.76 22.02 -3.50
C GLY A 285 7.22 21.95 -2.08
N ALA A 286 6.60 23.05 -1.66
CA ALA A 286 5.96 23.17 -0.37
C ALA A 286 4.58 22.50 -0.37
N VAL A 287 4.23 21.81 0.71
CA VAL A 287 2.96 21.10 0.87
C VAL A 287 2.29 21.51 2.17
N LYS A 288 1.05 21.98 2.07
CA LYS A 288 0.21 22.34 3.22
C LYS A 288 -0.53 21.13 3.78
N THR A 289 -0.50 20.93 5.10
CA THR A 289 -1.11 19.77 5.76
C THR A 289 -2.53 20.01 6.28
N ASP A 290 -3.04 21.24 6.19
CA ASP A 290 -4.31 21.73 6.76
C ASP A 290 -5.53 20.84 6.46
N HIS A 291 -5.52 20.17 5.31
CA HIS A 291 -6.64 19.38 4.82
C HIS A 291 -6.34 17.90 4.61
N ILE A 292 -5.18 17.43 5.09
CA ILE A 292 -4.84 16.01 5.15
C ILE A 292 -5.68 15.35 6.25
N LEU A 293 -6.27 14.19 5.94
CA LEU A 293 -6.99 13.41 6.93
C LEU A 293 -6.02 12.52 7.71
N PHE A 294 -5.98 12.71 9.03
CA PHE A 294 -5.23 11.82 9.92
C PHE A 294 -6.16 10.77 10.53
N ILE A 295 -5.74 9.51 10.46
CA ILE A 295 -6.37 8.37 11.13
C ILE A 295 -5.33 7.77 12.07
N ALA A 296 -5.48 8.04 13.36
CA ALA A 296 -4.68 7.43 14.41
C ALA A 296 -5.31 6.12 14.86
N SER A 297 -4.48 5.15 15.23
CA SER A 297 -4.88 3.81 15.64
C SER A 297 -4.08 3.38 16.85
N GLY A 298 -4.73 2.72 17.81
CA GLY A 298 -4.06 2.16 18.98
C GLY A 298 -4.87 1.05 19.63
N ALA A 299 -4.18 0.18 20.37
CA ALA A 299 -4.83 -0.87 21.15
C ALA A 299 -5.37 -0.35 22.48
N PHE A 300 -4.66 0.61 23.08
CA PHE A 300 -5.03 1.24 24.36
C PHE A 300 -5.25 0.21 25.49
N HIS A 301 -4.43 -0.85 25.50
CA HIS A 301 -4.43 -1.85 26.59
C HIS A 301 -3.76 -1.32 27.86
N ILE A 302 -2.72 -0.51 27.71
CA ILE A 302 -1.90 0.00 28.82
C ILE A 302 -2.10 1.50 29.04
N ALA A 303 -2.36 2.24 27.95
CA ALA A 303 -2.68 3.66 27.98
C ALA A 303 -4.15 3.86 27.62
N LYS A 304 -4.69 5.02 27.99
CA LYS A 304 -6.02 5.48 27.60
C LYS A 304 -5.90 6.63 26.59
N PRO A 305 -6.93 6.89 25.78
CA PRO A 305 -6.95 8.09 24.92
C PRO A 305 -6.79 9.41 25.68
N SER A 306 -7.15 9.44 26.97
CA SER A 306 -6.94 10.59 27.87
C SER A 306 -5.47 10.89 28.15
N ASP A 307 -4.57 9.93 27.92
CA ASP A 307 -3.14 10.02 28.24
C ASP A 307 -2.33 10.61 27.06
N LEU A 308 -3.01 10.90 25.95
CA LEU A 308 -2.49 11.75 24.87
C LEU A 308 -2.48 13.21 25.32
N LEU A 309 -1.60 14.02 24.74
CA LEU A 309 -1.59 15.46 24.97
C LEU A 309 -2.97 16.08 24.71
N PRO A 310 -3.45 17.00 25.57
CA PRO A 310 -4.76 17.64 25.40
C PRO A 310 -4.97 18.27 24.01
N GLU A 311 -3.91 18.86 23.46
CA GLU A 311 -3.88 19.45 22.12
C GLU A 311 -4.17 18.39 21.04
N LEU A 312 -3.52 17.24 21.15
CA LEU A 312 -3.66 16.15 20.19
C LEU A 312 -5.05 15.50 20.28
N GLN A 313 -5.59 15.38 21.50
CA GLN A 313 -6.96 14.92 21.73
C GLN A 313 -8.00 15.84 21.05
N GLY A 314 -7.80 17.16 21.15
CA GLY A 314 -8.66 18.15 20.49
C GLY A 314 -8.65 18.03 18.96
N ARG A 315 -7.55 17.56 18.38
CA ARG A 315 -7.39 17.35 16.94
C ARG A 315 -7.87 15.98 16.45
N LEU A 316 -8.27 15.06 17.34
CA LEU A 316 -8.83 13.74 17.02
C LEU A 316 -10.30 13.63 17.50
N PRO A 317 -11.23 14.41 16.91
CA PRO A 317 -12.60 14.54 17.42
C PRO A 317 -13.47 13.30 17.18
N ILE A 318 -13.20 12.51 16.14
CA ILE A 318 -13.96 11.28 15.88
C ILE A 318 -13.25 10.14 16.60
N ARG A 319 -13.86 9.59 17.65
CA ARG A 319 -13.37 8.41 18.36
C ARG A 319 -14.27 7.24 18.02
N VAL A 320 -13.67 6.12 17.62
CA VAL A 320 -14.42 4.91 17.29
C VAL A 320 -13.72 3.67 17.83
N GLU A 321 -14.51 2.81 18.44
CA GLU A 321 -14.05 1.52 18.97
C GLU A 321 -14.30 0.41 17.95
N LEU A 322 -13.34 -0.48 17.82
CA LEU A 322 -13.40 -1.67 17.00
C LEU A 322 -13.43 -2.89 17.91
N ALA A 323 -14.44 -3.73 17.71
CA ALA A 323 -14.65 -4.93 18.51
C ALA A 323 -13.62 -6.00 18.18
N ALA A 324 -13.30 -6.84 19.17
CA ALA A 324 -12.58 -8.09 18.93
C ALA A 324 -13.40 -8.99 17.99
N LEU A 325 -12.70 -9.73 17.13
CA LEU A 325 -13.34 -10.62 16.17
C LEU A 325 -13.82 -11.90 16.85
N THR A 326 -15.05 -12.30 16.54
CA THR A 326 -15.62 -13.56 16.99
C THR A 326 -15.20 -14.72 16.08
N ARG A 327 -15.48 -15.95 16.51
CA ARG A 327 -15.30 -17.16 15.68
C ARG A 327 -16.09 -17.08 14.37
N ASP A 328 -17.30 -16.54 14.42
CA ASP A 328 -18.12 -16.33 13.21
C ASP A 328 -17.47 -15.30 12.29
N ASP A 329 -16.95 -14.19 12.83
CA ASP A 329 -16.23 -13.19 12.02
C ASP A 329 -15.00 -13.82 11.34
N MET A 330 -14.23 -14.68 12.03
CA MET A 330 -13.10 -15.40 11.44
C MET A 330 -13.52 -16.28 10.26
N ARG A 331 -14.62 -17.03 10.43
CA ARG A 331 -15.20 -17.85 9.36
C ARG A 331 -15.60 -17.00 8.16
N ARG A 332 -16.27 -15.89 8.40
CA ARG A 332 -16.72 -14.94 7.37
C ARG A 332 -15.53 -14.28 6.65
N ILE A 333 -14.45 -13.95 7.36
CA ILE A 333 -13.22 -13.39 6.76
C ILE A 333 -12.59 -14.36 5.75
N LEU A 334 -12.69 -15.67 5.96
CA LEU A 334 -12.17 -16.68 5.03
C LEU A 334 -12.96 -16.77 3.71
N THR A 335 -14.21 -16.30 3.66
CA THR A 335 -15.12 -16.58 2.53
C THR A 335 -15.77 -15.35 1.90
N GLU A 336 -16.22 -14.38 2.70
CA GLU A 336 -17.03 -13.24 2.24
C GLU A 336 -16.21 -12.20 1.48
N PRO A 337 -15.03 -11.72 1.97
CA PRO A 337 -14.26 -10.70 1.26
C PRO A 337 -13.96 -11.09 -0.18
N GLU A 338 -13.94 -10.12 -1.10
CA GLU A 338 -13.74 -10.39 -2.53
C GLU A 338 -12.46 -11.18 -2.82
N ALA A 339 -11.38 -10.81 -2.13
CA ALA A 339 -10.11 -11.51 -2.16
C ALA A 339 -9.85 -12.14 -0.78
N SER A 340 -10.75 -13.01 -0.32
CA SER A 340 -10.53 -13.77 0.92
C SER A 340 -9.35 -14.73 0.79
N LEU A 341 -8.79 -15.20 1.93
CA LEU A 341 -7.63 -16.08 1.92
C LEU A 341 -7.88 -17.37 1.11
N ILE A 342 -9.05 -17.99 1.27
CA ILE A 342 -9.38 -19.21 0.51
C ILE A 342 -9.41 -18.92 -1.00
N LYS A 343 -10.06 -17.83 -1.42
CA LYS A 343 -10.11 -17.46 -2.85
C LYS A 343 -8.70 -17.23 -3.41
N GLN A 344 -7.81 -16.63 -2.62
CA GLN A 344 -6.41 -16.43 -3.00
C GLN A 344 -5.68 -17.77 -3.19
N TYR A 345 -5.75 -18.69 -2.23
CA TYR A 345 -5.07 -19.99 -2.38
C TYR A 345 -5.66 -20.88 -3.46
N VAL A 346 -6.98 -20.88 -3.65
CA VAL A 346 -7.62 -21.58 -4.77
C VAL A 346 -7.10 -21.05 -6.10
N ALA A 347 -6.99 -19.72 -6.25
CA ALA A 347 -6.44 -19.10 -7.46
C ALA A 347 -4.94 -19.41 -7.65
N LEU A 348 -4.15 -19.38 -6.58
CA LEU A 348 -2.72 -19.70 -6.61
C LEU A 348 -2.48 -21.16 -7.01
N MET A 349 -3.18 -22.12 -6.42
CA MET A 349 -3.04 -23.53 -6.82
C MET A 349 -3.53 -23.77 -8.25
N GLY A 350 -4.52 -22.98 -8.70
CA GLY A 350 -4.98 -22.99 -10.08
C GLY A 350 -3.89 -22.64 -11.09
N THR A 351 -2.85 -21.90 -10.73
CA THR A 351 -1.72 -21.61 -11.65
C THR A 351 -0.87 -22.85 -11.94
N GLU A 352 -0.86 -23.82 -11.03
CA GLU A 352 -0.22 -25.14 -11.19
C GLU A 352 -1.18 -26.19 -11.78
N GLY A 353 -2.40 -25.78 -12.16
CA GLY A 353 -3.44 -26.69 -12.64
C GLY A 353 -4.03 -27.60 -11.56
N VAL A 354 -3.84 -27.27 -10.28
CA VAL A 354 -4.41 -27.99 -9.13
C VAL A 354 -5.70 -27.31 -8.69
N THR A 355 -6.78 -28.07 -8.56
CA THR A 355 -8.05 -27.56 -8.03
C THR A 355 -8.15 -27.84 -6.53
N LEU A 356 -8.27 -26.81 -5.71
CA LEU A 356 -8.58 -26.97 -4.28
C LEU A 356 -10.09 -26.94 -4.05
N ASP A 357 -10.63 -28.01 -3.45
CA ASP A 357 -12.02 -28.07 -2.98
C ASP A 357 -12.06 -27.92 -1.46
N VAL A 358 -12.32 -26.71 -0.98
CA VAL A 358 -12.36 -26.38 0.46
C VAL A 358 -13.79 -26.47 0.97
N THR A 359 -14.07 -27.47 1.79
CA THR A 359 -15.41 -27.72 2.34
C THR A 359 -15.77 -26.74 3.47
N ASP A 360 -17.07 -26.56 3.74
CA ASP A 360 -17.53 -25.76 4.89
C ASP A 360 -16.97 -26.26 6.23
N GLY A 361 -16.80 -27.57 6.39
CA GLY A 361 -16.19 -28.17 7.58
C GLY A 361 -14.72 -27.76 7.77
N ALA A 362 -13.95 -27.64 6.69
CA ALA A 362 -12.59 -27.12 6.76
C ALA A 362 -12.56 -25.64 7.18
N ILE A 363 -13.47 -24.82 6.63
CA ILE A 363 -13.58 -23.40 6.96
C ILE A 363 -13.87 -23.21 8.45
N ASP A 364 -14.81 -24.01 8.97
CA ASP A 364 -15.15 -24.04 10.38
C ASP A 364 -13.95 -24.45 11.24
N ALA A 365 -13.25 -25.52 10.88
CA ALA A 365 -12.06 -25.99 11.60
C ALA A 365 -10.93 -24.94 11.61
N LEU A 366 -10.68 -24.26 10.49
CA LEU A 366 -9.69 -23.17 10.39
C LEU A 366 -10.03 -22.02 11.34
N ALA A 367 -11.29 -21.61 11.38
CA ALA A 367 -11.77 -20.55 12.27
C ALA A 367 -11.64 -20.95 13.75
N ASP A 368 -12.01 -22.19 14.09
CA ASP A 368 -11.91 -22.72 15.46
C ASP A 368 -10.46 -22.77 15.94
N ILE A 369 -9.54 -23.29 15.11
CA ILE A 369 -8.12 -23.33 15.43
C ILE A 369 -7.56 -21.92 15.62
N ALA A 370 -7.88 -20.98 14.73
CA ALA A 370 -7.38 -19.62 14.85
C ALA A 370 -7.85 -18.94 16.14
N VAL A 371 -9.10 -19.14 16.55
CA VAL A 371 -9.63 -18.63 17.83
C VAL A 371 -8.95 -19.32 19.01
N ALA A 372 -8.76 -20.64 18.95
CA ALA A 372 -8.12 -21.40 20.02
C ALA A 372 -6.67 -20.92 20.25
N VAL A 373 -5.88 -20.77 19.19
CA VAL A 373 -4.47 -20.31 19.27
C VAL A 373 -4.39 -18.86 19.75
N ASN A 374 -5.27 -17.97 19.27
CA ASN A 374 -5.34 -16.60 19.77
C ASN A 374 -5.69 -16.53 21.26
N SER A 375 -6.41 -17.54 21.80
CA SER A 375 -6.79 -17.60 23.22
C SER A 375 -5.72 -18.23 24.10
N SER A 376 -4.91 -19.15 23.56
CA SER A 376 -3.89 -19.88 24.32
C SER A 376 -2.50 -19.22 24.30
N VAL A 377 -2.20 -18.43 23.27
CA VAL A 377 -0.89 -17.80 23.05
C VAL A 377 -0.98 -16.27 23.13
N GLU A 378 -0.93 -15.60 21.99
CA GLU A 378 -0.99 -14.16 21.83
C GLU A 378 -2.08 -13.86 20.80
N ASN A 379 -3.01 -12.98 21.13
CA ASN A 379 -4.08 -12.64 20.21
C ASN A 379 -3.54 -11.67 19.16
N ILE A 380 -3.35 -12.17 17.94
CA ILE A 380 -2.97 -11.37 16.77
C ILE A 380 -4.16 -11.09 15.83
N GLY A 381 -5.38 -11.39 16.29
CA GLY A 381 -6.64 -11.21 15.57
C GLY A 381 -6.69 -12.06 14.29
N ALA A 382 -7.26 -11.50 13.22
CA ALA A 382 -7.43 -12.19 11.94
C ALA A 382 -6.12 -12.62 11.27
N ARG A 383 -4.98 -12.04 11.67
CA ARG A 383 -3.66 -12.44 11.14
C ARG A 383 -3.35 -13.91 11.41
N ARG A 384 -3.93 -14.49 12.46
CA ARG A 384 -3.79 -15.92 12.79
C ARG A 384 -4.32 -16.83 11.68
N LEU A 385 -5.34 -16.40 10.92
CA LEU A 385 -5.86 -17.18 9.81
C LEU A 385 -4.82 -17.40 8.71
N GLN A 386 -3.89 -16.46 8.53
CA GLN A 386 -2.82 -16.60 7.53
C GLN A 386 -1.84 -17.70 7.92
N THR A 387 -1.31 -17.67 9.15
CA THR A 387 -0.33 -18.67 9.60
C THR A 387 -0.95 -20.07 9.69
N VAL A 388 -2.20 -20.17 10.12
CA VAL A 388 -2.94 -21.44 10.12
C VAL A 388 -3.15 -21.96 8.70
N MET A 389 -3.57 -21.11 7.75
CA MET A 389 -3.82 -21.52 6.37
C MET A 389 -2.53 -21.94 5.64
N GLU A 390 -1.44 -21.17 5.79
CA GLU A 390 -0.12 -21.53 5.27
C GLU A 390 0.29 -22.91 5.77
N ARG A 391 0.12 -23.18 7.07
CA ARG A 391 0.50 -24.47 7.64
C ARG A 391 -0.36 -25.63 7.12
N VAL A 392 -1.67 -25.42 6.91
CA VAL A 392 -2.55 -26.44 6.31
C VAL A 392 -2.15 -26.76 4.87
N LEU A 393 -1.75 -25.74 4.10
CA LEU A 393 -1.44 -25.89 2.68
C LEU A 393 0.02 -26.20 2.35
N ASP A 394 0.92 -26.15 3.33
CA ASP A 394 2.37 -26.33 3.16
C ASP A 394 2.74 -27.52 2.24
N GLU A 395 2.25 -28.73 2.56
CA GLU A 395 2.52 -29.94 1.77
C GLU A 395 1.90 -29.89 0.36
N ILE A 396 0.69 -29.32 0.24
CA ILE A 396 0.01 -29.19 -1.05
C ILE A 396 0.75 -28.19 -1.94
N SER A 397 1.15 -27.04 -1.38
CA SER A 397 1.86 -25.98 -2.07
C SER A 397 3.23 -26.47 -2.57
N PHE A 398 3.93 -27.27 -1.76
CA PHE A 398 5.21 -27.87 -2.16
C PHE A 398 5.05 -28.89 -3.30
N ALA A 399 4.01 -29.73 -3.25
CA ALA A 399 3.79 -30.79 -4.24
C ALA A 399 2.98 -30.34 -5.47
N ALA A 400 2.43 -29.12 -5.49
CA ALA A 400 1.51 -28.66 -6.53
C ALA A 400 2.04 -28.80 -7.97
N PRO A 401 3.32 -28.49 -8.29
CA PRO A 401 3.84 -28.62 -9.65
C PRO A 401 3.78 -30.05 -10.22
N ASP A 402 3.82 -31.05 -9.34
CA ASP A 402 3.79 -32.48 -9.71
C ASP A 402 2.38 -33.06 -9.78
N ARG A 403 1.33 -32.25 -9.47
CA ARG A 403 -0.06 -32.71 -9.29
C ARG A 403 -1.04 -32.06 -10.27
N HIS A 404 -0.54 -31.62 -11.42
CA HIS A 404 -1.36 -30.96 -12.44
C HIS A 404 -2.58 -31.79 -12.84
N GLY A 405 -3.77 -31.17 -12.81
CA GLY A 405 -5.05 -31.79 -13.14
C GLY A 405 -5.72 -32.52 -11.98
N GLU A 406 -5.11 -32.58 -10.80
CA GLU A 406 -5.73 -33.15 -9.61
C GLU A 406 -6.70 -32.18 -8.93
N THR A 407 -7.72 -32.74 -8.29
CA THR A 407 -8.58 -32.03 -7.35
C THR A 407 -8.26 -32.51 -5.93
N ILE A 408 -7.80 -31.60 -5.08
CA ILE A 408 -7.46 -31.88 -3.69
C ILE A 408 -8.56 -31.33 -2.80
N GLN A 409 -9.26 -32.24 -2.12
CA GLN A 409 -10.30 -31.87 -1.17
C GLN A 409 -9.68 -31.56 0.20
N ILE A 410 -10.09 -30.44 0.78
CA ILE A 410 -9.71 -29.99 2.12
C ILE A 410 -10.96 -30.01 2.98
N ASP A 411 -10.98 -30.96 3.92
CA ASP A 411 -12.05 -31.13 4.91
C ASP A 411 -11.57 -30.85 6.35
N ALA A 412 -12.49 -30.98 7.31
CA ALA A 412 -12.18 -30.76 8.71
C ALA A 412 -11.10 -31.75 9.22
N GLU A 413 -11.10 -32.99 8.74
CA GLU A 413 -10.12 -34.00 9.15
C GLU A 413 -8.72 -33.65 8.63
N TYR A 414 -8.62 -33.19 7.38
CA TYR A 414 -7.38 -32.70 6.80
C TYR A 414 -6.81 -31.52 7.61
N VAL A 415 -7.63 -30.52 7.93
CA VAL A 415 -7.19 -29.36 8.73
C VAL A 415 -6.71 -29.82 10.12
N GLN A 416 -7.46 -30.71 10.78
CA GLN A 416 -7.13 -31.21 12.11
C GLN A 416 -5.86 -32.05 12.12
N LYS A 417 -5.62 -32.85 11.08
CA LYS A 417 -4.40 -33.66 10.93
C LYS A 417 -3.14 -32.79 10.85
N HIS A 418 -3.20 -31.66 10.13
CA HIS A 418 -2.01 -30.84 9.88
C HIS A 418 -1.75 -29.79 10.97
N VAL A 419 -2.81 -29.28 11.62
CA VAL A 419 -2.67 -28.16 12.59
C VAL A 419 -3.25 -28.45 13.97
N GLY A 420 -4.09 -29.48 14.10
CA GLY A 420 -4.83 -29.76 15.33
C GLY A 420 -3.95 -30.02 16.56
N ASP A 421 -2.87 -30.79 16.42
CA ASP A 421 -1.97 -31.06 17.55
C ASP A 421 -0.99 -29.91 17.83
N LEU A 422 -0.64 -29.12 16.81
CA LEU A 422 0.14 -27.89 16.97
C LEU A 422 -0.63 -26.87 17.80
N ALA A 423 -1.93 -26.71 17.53
CA ALA A 423 -2.81 -25.77 18.23
C ALA A 423 -3.04 -26.12 19.71
N LYS A 424 -2.94 -27.41 20.09
CA LYS A 424 -3.07 -27.87 21.49
C LYS A 424 -1.82 -27.59 22.32
N ASN A 425 -0.65 -27.48 21.68
CA ASN A 425 0.61 -27.22 22.36
C ASN A 425 0.98 -25.74 22.26
N ALA A 426 0.85 -25.02 23.38
CA ALA A 426 1.11 -23.58 23.43
C ALA A 426 2.55 -23.20 23.05
N ASP A 427 3.54 -24.05 23.39
CA ASP A 427 4.94 -23.78 23.05
C ASP A 427 5.19 -23.98 21.56
N LEU A 428 4.70 -25.07 20.96
CA LEU A 428 4.81 -25.26 19.51
C LEU A 428 4.04 -24.21 18.72
N SER A 429 2.84 -23.85 19.19
CA SER A 429 2.05 -22.77 18.61
C SER A 429 2.84 -21.47 18.58
N ARG A 430 3.54 -21.06 19.66
CA ARG A 430 4.36 -19.84 19.67
C ARG A 430 5.42 -19.76 18.59
N PHE A 431 5.97 -20.89 18.15
CA PHE A 431 7.03 -20.93 17.15
C PHE A 431 6.52 -21.15 15.72
N ILE A 432 5.39 -21.86 15.57
CA ILE A 432 4.92 -22.36 14.25
C ILE A 432 3.67 -21.61 13.77
N LEU A 433 2.78 -21.18 14.68
CA LEU A 433 1.47 -20.61 14.36
C LEU A 433 1.32 -19.19 14.84
#